data_AF-W6QM10-F1
#
_entry.id   AF-W6QM10-F1
#
_cell.length_a   1.000
_cell.length_b   1.000
_cell.length_c   1.000
_cell.angle_alpha   90.00
_cell.angle_beta   90.00
_cell.angle_gamma   90.00
#
_symmetry.space_group_name_H-M   'P 1'
#
loop_
_entity.id
_entity.type
_entity.pdbx_description
1 polymer ?
#
loop_
_entity_poly.entity_id
_entity_poly.type
_entity_poly.pdbx_seq_one_letter_code
_entity_poly.pdbx_strand_id
1 'polypeptide(L)'
;MIKPQERFLSDNQGYFGPKENPLTEAHCNIWDWDQLRMIKVKRSAKVLPLEENQECLILAQFADHLSPQVRSITVDDDGLLTEVSMDPKEDDTLFVAYLPFLMIKALPQIDRLGPGVDLLSYEDESGTPERDEINILKALPSHPNIVPLDRVVLEDVESRVIGFATKYIPGGTLADPTNLNVPFRFEWLQQLTRLVDFLNPELGIMHQDIAPRNLLIDPDTNKILLFDFNWAVSRKELLLDSRDDGTGVVFTLYEIITNDTHFTSIPHWDQHINMVQSISEWTCNRELDSDVSKSRTFLNEWVARRNGDMERYINAPNRLTWPDLPTPPDHSVPFQLGNTRDGEPYMRTGVRSRRTAMKLGQCCSRWERPPRSRLLKTAKNELCI
;
A
#
# COMPACT_ATOMS: atom_id res chain seq x y z
N MET A 1 0.38 -9.97 -10.85
CA MET A 1 0.53 -11.08 -9.87
C MET A 1 1.39 -10.55 -8.75
N ILE A 2 0.94 -10.68 -7.49
CA ILE A 2 1.74 -10.29 -6.32
C ILE A 2 3.10 -10.98 -6.43
N LYS A 3 4.18 -10.20 -6.47
CA LYS A 3 5.52 -10.79 -6.55
C LYS A 3 5.82 -11.52 -5.24
N PRO A 4 6.53 -12.66 -5.25
CA PRO A 4 6.84 -13.40 -4.02
C PRO A 4 7.49 -12.54 -2.92
N GLN A 5 8.31 -11.57 -3.33
CA GLN A 5 9.02 -10.65 -2.44
C GLN A 5 8.10 -9.59 -1.80
N GLU A 6 6.96 -9.30 -2.43
CA GLU A 6 5.99 -8.29 -2.00
C GLU A 6 4.82 -8.91 -1.20
N ARG A 7 4.74 -10.25 -1.15
CA ARG A 7 3.63 -10.98 -0.50
C ARG A 7 3.59 -10.78 1.01
N PHE A 8 4.75 -10.66 1.65
CA PHE A 8 4.86 -10.65 3.10
C PHE A 8 5.38 -9.31 3.60
N LEU A 9 4.76 -8.80 4.67
CA LEU A 9 5.23 -7.62 5.39
C LEU A 9 5.45 -7.98 6.86
N SER A 10 6.66 -7.77 7.35
CA SER A 10 7.06 -8.03 8.73
C SER A 10 6.88 -6.77 9.58
N ASP A 11 6.23 -6.89 10.74
CA ASP A 11 6.09 -5.78 11.71
C ASP A 11 7.39 -5.51 12.51
N ASN A 12 8.52 -6.11 12.09
CA ASN A 12 9.79 -6.19 12.81
C ASN A 12 9.69 -6.93 14.18
N GLN A 13 10.83 -7.43 14.67
CA GLN A 13 10.87 -8.42 15.78
C GLN A 13 10.55 -7.82 17.15
N GLY A 14 9.73 -8.53 17.94
CA GLY A 14 9.52 -8.29 19.37
C GLY A 14 10.31 -9.30 20.23
N TYR A 15 11.14 -8.81 21.16
CA TYR A 15 11.92 -9.65 22.08
C TYR A 15 11.22 -9.78 23.45
N PHE A 16 11.18 -11.00 23.99
CA PHE A 16 10.80 -11.25 25.39
C PHE A 16 11.99 -11.82 26.19
N GLY A 17 13.01 -10.98 26.42
CA GLY A 17 14.19 -11.33 27.22
C GLY A 17 15.48 -10.65 26.76
N PRO A 18 16.61 -10.80 27.50
CA PRO A 18 17.91 -10.33 27.07
C PRO A 18 18.31 -11.00 25.75
N LYS A 19 18.81 -10.22 24.77
CA LYS A 19 19.28 -10.73 23.47
C LYS A 19 20.42 -11.73 23.62
N GLU A 20 21.17 -11.62 24.72
CA GLU A 20 22.34 -12.43 25.05
C GLU A 20 21.95 -13.79 25.63
N ASN A 21 20.68 -13.99 26.02
CA ASN A 21 20.21 -15.27 26.53
C ASN A 21 19.76 -16.18 25.36
N PRO A 22 20.45 -17.31 25.11
CA PRO A 22 20.14 -18.22 24.01
C PRO A 22 18.81 -18.96 24.17
N LEU A 23 18.13 -18.84 25.32
CA LEU A 23 16.79 -19.36 25.58
C LEU A 23 15.68 -18.30 25.37
N THR A 24 16.04 -17.07 25.02
CA THR A 24 15.05 -16.01 24.75
C THR A 24 14.26 -16.39 23.50
N GLU A 25 12.94 -16.51 23.65
CA GLU A 25 12.02 -16.67 22.53
C GLU A 25 11.85 -15.32 21.83
N ALA A 26 12.13 -15.31 20.53
CA ALA A 26 11.87 -14.18 19.65
C ALA A 26 10.62 -14.49 18.81
N HIS A 27 9.80 -13.48 18.57
CA HIS A 27 8.69 -13.63 17.64
C HIS A 27 8.56 -12.41 16.74
N CYS A 28 7.97 -12.64 15.58
CA CYS A 28 7.60 -11.62 14.63
C CYS A 28 6.18 -11.89 14.13
N ASN A 29 5.40 -10.85 13.91
CA ASN A 29 4.12 -10.97 13.22
C ASN A 29 4.34 -10.61 11.75
N ILE A 30 3.89 -11.48 10.85
CA ILE A 30 4.03 -11.30 9.41
C ILE A 30 2.65 -11.23 8.77
N TRP A 31 2.40 -10.16 8.02
CA TRP A 31 1.21 -9.98 7.20
C TRP A 31 1.35 -10.73 5.88
N ASP A 32 0.44 -11.65 5.56
CA ASP A 32 0.35 -12.29 4.26
C ASP A 32 -0.70 -11.58 3.39
N TRP A 33 -0.26 -10.78 2.41
CA TRP A 33 -1.15 -10.06 1.48
C TRP A 33 -1.93 -10.99 0.54
N ASP A 34 -1.46 -12.21 0.31
CA ASP A 34 -2.18 -13.19 -0.50
C ASP A 34 -3.36 -13.79 0.28
N GLN A 35 -3.18 -14.08 1.56
CA GLN A 35 -4.21 -14.73 2.39
C GLN A 35 -4.97 -13.78 3.33
N LEU A 36 -4.56 -12.51 3.40
CA LEU A 36 -5.14 -11.43 4.21
C LEU A 36 -5.22 -11.78 5.70
N ARG A 37 -4.10 -12.25 6.25
CA ARG A 37 -3.97 -12.65 7.66
C ARG A 37 -2.59 -12.36 8.22
N MET A 38 -2.53 -12.13 9.52
CA MET A 38 -1.27 -12.17 10.25
C MET A 38 -0.94 -13.60 10.68
N ILE A 39 0.33 -13.98 10.55
CA ILE A 39 0.87 -15.21 11.12
C ILE A 39 2.04 -14.83 12.02
N LYS A 40 1.99 -15.28 13.27
CA LYS A 40 3.09 -15.12 14.22
C LYS A 40 4.13 -16.21 14.02
N VAL A 41 5.37 -15.82 13.76
CA VAL A 41 6.51 -16.73 13.64
C VAL A 41 7.34 -16.64 14.92
N LYS A 42 7.53 -17.77 15.60
CA LYS A 42 8.30 -17.91 16.84
C LYS A 42 9.60 -18.64 16.58
N ARG A 43 10.70 -18.19 17.23
CA ARG A 43 12.04 -18.76 17.07
C ARG A 43 12.92 -18.55 18.31
N SER A 44 14.01 -19.30 18.40
CA SER A 44 15.15 -19.01 19.29
C SER A 44 15.87 -17.70 18.89
N ALA A 45 16.16 -16.83 19.86
CA ALA A 45 16.93 -15.60 19.66
C ALA A 45 18.38 -15.84 19.22
N LYS A 46 18.87 -17.09 19.30
CA LYS A 46 20.25 -17.48 18.92
C LYS A 46 20.49 -17.39 17.41
N VAL A 47 19.44 -17.27 16.60
CA VAL A 47 19.51 -17.38 15.14
C VAL A 47 18.73 -16.25 14.45
N LEU A 48 19.29 -15.03 14.44
CA LEU A 48 19.61 -14.26 13.22
C LEU A 48 19.90 -12.76 13.50
N PRO A 49 20.73 -12.10 12.67
CA PRO A 49 20.93 -10.65 12.63
C PRO A 49 19.65 -9.90 12.23
N LEU A 50 19.57 -8.62 12.61
CA LEU A 50 18.40 -7.75 12.56
C LEU A 50 17.93 -7.30 11.14
N GLU A 51 18.57 -7.72 10.04
CA GLU A 51 18.54 -6.89 8.81
C GLU A 51 17.94 -7.52 7.54
N GLU A 52 17.52 -8.80 7.50
CA GLU A 52 17.25 -9.47 6.20
C GLU A 52 15.82 -9.99 5.93
N ASN A 53 14.77 -9.57 6.64
CA ASN A 53 13.40 -10.07 6.41
C ASN A 53 13.30 -11.61 6.31
N GLN A 54 14.22 -12.34 6.96
CA GLN A 54 14.38 -13.78 6.78
C GLN A 54 13.14 -14.54 7.24
N GLU A 55 12.40 -13.99 8.19
CA GLU A 55 11.12 -14.50 8.66
C GLU A 55 10.07 -14.58 7.55
N CYS A 56 10.08 -13.65 6.59
CA CYS A 56 9.21 -13.68 5.42
C CYS A 56 9.57 -14.87 4.52
N LEU A 57 10.87 -15.13 4.32
CA LEU A 57 11.37 -16.27 3.54
C LEU A 57 11.05 -17.61 4.20
N ILE A 58 11.08 -17.68 5.53
CA ILE A 58 10.69 -18.87 6.30
C ILE A 58 9.19 -19.12 6.11
N LEU A 59 8.34 -18.10 6.35
CA LEU A 59 6.90 -18.26 6.22
C LEU A 59 6.50 -18.64 4.79
N ALA A 60 7.17 -18.09 3.77
CA ALA A 60 6.93 -18.39 2.37
C ALA A 60 6.98 -19.90 2.04
N GLN A 61 7.81 -20.67 2.73
CA GLN A 61 7.94 -22.12 2.49
C GLN A 61 6.68 -22.90 2.87
N PHE A 62 5.89 -22.39 3.83
CA PHE A 62 4.78 -23.13 4.43
C PHE A 62 3.42 -22.47 4.20
N ALA A 63 3.37 -21.16 3.91
CA ALA A 63 2.15 -20.35 3.93
C ALA A 63 0.97 -20.94 3.15
N ASP A 64 1.21 -21.56 2.00
CA ASP A 64 0.17 -22.13 1.14
C ASP A 64 -0.35 -23.51 1.61
N HIS A 65 0.41 -24.15 2.49
CA HIS A 65 0.12 -25.47 3.06
C HIS A 65 -0.52 -25.37 4.45
N LEU A 66 -0.37 -24.23 5.13
CA LEU A 66 -0.99 -24.00 6.44
C LEU A 66 -2.52 -24.02 6.35
N SER A 67 -3.16 -24.57 7.38
CA SER A 67 -4.60 -24.46 7.56
C SER A 67 -4.99 -22.97 7.76
N PRO A 68 -6.17 -22.52 7.28
CA PRO A 68 -6.69 -21.18 7.56
C PRO A 68 -6.84 -20.85 9.06
N GLN A 69 -6.90 -21.88 9.92
CA GLN A 69 -7.04 -21.73 11.37
C GLN A 69 -5.72 -21.48 12.11
N VAL A 70 -4.58 -21.71 11.46
CA VAL A 70 -3.25 -21.49 12.07
C VAL A 70 -3.03 -20.00 12.32
N ARG A 71 -2.60 -19.65 13.53
CA ARG A 71 -2.32 -18.29 14.01
C ARG A 71 -0.84 -18.06 14.30
N SER A 72 -0.14 -19.09 14.76
CA SER A 72 1.32 -19.02 14.92
C SER A 72 2.01 -20.31 14.48
N ILE A 73 3.29 -20.16 14.13
CA ILE A 73 4.20 -21.25 13.82
C ILE A 73 5.47 -21.10 14.66
N THR A 74 6.06 -22.21 15.06
CA THR A 74 7.38 -22.26 15.67
C THR A 74 8.36 -22.91 14.70
N VAL A 75 9.53 -22.30 14.54
CA VAL A 75 10.60 -22.80 13.67
C VAL A 75 11.90 -23.00 14.44
N ASP A 76 12.69 -23.97 14.02
CA ASP A 76 14.02 -24.24 14.58
C ASP A 76 15.10 -23.33 14.00
N ASP A 77 16.34 -23.59 14.41
CA ASP A 77 17.56 -22.88 14.01
C ASP A 77 17.87 -23.04 12.51
N ASP A 78 17.32 -24.05 11.83
CA ASP A 78 17.42 -24.27 10.39
C ASP A 78 16.24 -23.66 9.62
N GLY A 79 15.24 -23.12 10.32
CA GLY A 79 14.04 -22.52 9.74
C GLY A 79 12.97 -23.56 9.36
N LEU A 80 13.08 -24.78 9.89
CA LEU A 80 12.11 -25.84 9.69
C LEU A 80 10.96 -25.72 10.69
N LEU A 81 9.76 -26.05 10.23
CA LEU A 81 8.54 -26.01 11.04
C LEU A 81 8.55 -27.10 12.11
N THR A 82 8.49 -26.71 13.39
CA THR A 82 8.44 -27.64 14.53
C THR A 82 7.07 -27.70 15.19
N GLU A 83 6.32 -26.60 15.18
CA GLU A 83 5.00 -26.52 15.82
C GLU A 83 4.07 -25.55 15.06
N VAL A 84 2.77 -25.82 15.15
CA VAL A 84 1.70 -24.91 14.70
C VAL A 84 0.68 -24.72 15.80
N SER A 85 0.17 -23.50 15.95
CA SER A 85 -0.87 -23.16 16.93
C SER A 85 -2.09 -22.58 16.25
N MET A 86 -3.26 -22.95 16.77
CA MET A 86 -4.57 -22.42 16.39
C MET A 86 -5.18 -21.55 17.49
N ASP A 87 -4.41 -21.18 18.53
CA ASP A 87 -4.91 -20.40 19.65
C ASP A 87 -5.35 -18.99 19.19
N PRO A 88 -6.64 -18.61 19.35
CA PRO A 88 -7.11 -17.28 18.99
C PRO A 88 -6.41 -16.15 19.76
N LYS A 89 -5.77 -16.43 20.90
CA LYS A 89 -4.96 -15.44 21.64
C LYS A 89 -3.69 -15.02 20.90
N GLU A 90 -3.32 -15.74 19.86
CA GLU A 90 -2.19 -15.45 18.98
C GLU A 90 -2.61 -14.80 17.67
N ASP A 91 -3.91 -14.51 17.49
CA ASP A 91 -4.41 -13.78 16.32
C ASP A 91 -4.20 -12.27 16.47
N ASP A 92 -3.00 -11.84 16.07
CA ASP A 92 -2.61 -10.42 16.02
C ASP A 92 -3.05 -9.71 14.73
N THR A 93 -3.89 -10.34 13.89
CA THR A 93 -4.51 -9.70 12.72
C THR A 93 -5.22 -8.42 13.13
N LEU A 94 -5.06 -7.32 12.38
CA LEU A 94 -5.75 -6.07 12.69
C LEU A 94 -7.27 -6.24 12.65
N PHE A 95 -7.94 -5.68 13.66
CA PHE A 95 -9.39 -5.60 13.72
C PHE A 95 -9.87 -4.50 12.77
N VAL A 96 -10.79 -4.84 11.89
CA VAL A 96 -11.45 -3.90 10.98
C VAL A 96 -12.72 -3.39 11.67
N ALA A 97 -12.72 -2.11 12.04
CA ALA A 97 -13.85 -1.47 12.74
C ALA A 97 -14.94 -0.97 11.78
N TYR A 98 -16.17 -0.91 12.29
CA TYR A 98 -17.39 -0.62 11.53
C TYR A 98 -17.55 0.85 11.10
N LEU A 99 -17.91 1.05 9.83
CA LEU A 99 -18.56 2.28 9.35
C LEU A 99 -19.91 1.90 8.72
N PRO A 100 -21.04 2.46 9.18
CA PRO A 100 -22.39 2.08 8.72
C PRO A 100 -22.71 2.64 7.34
N PHE A 101 -22.66 1.84 6.27
CA PHE A 101 -23.26 2.20 4.97
C PHE A 101 -23.86 0.98 4.24
N LEU A 102 -24.46 1.18 3.06
CA LEU A 102 -25.51 0.36 2.42
C LEU A 102 -25.01 -0.53 1.26
N MET A 103 -25.53 -1.79 1.22
CA MET A 103 -25.30 -2.98 0.36
C MET A 103 -24.84 -2.84 -1.11
N ILE A 104 -23.88 -3.71 -1.50
CA ILE A 104 -23.66 -4.28 -2.84
C ILE A 104 -23.28 -5.77 -2.66
N LYS A 105 -23.67 -6.62 -3.61
CA LYS A 105 -23.43 -8.08 -3.62
C LYS A 105 -21.96 -8.43 -3.86
N ALA A 106 -21.53 -9.58 -3.31
CA ALA A 106 -20.25 -10.23 -3.60
C ALA A 106 -19.82 -10.18 -5.08
N LEU A 107 -18.62 -9.63 -5.32
CA LEU A 107 -18.02 -9.54 -6.65
C LEU A 107 -17.04 -10.70 -6.90
N PRO A 108 -17.14 -11.43 -8.03
CA PRO A 108 -16.20 -12.49 -8.36
C PRO A 108 -14.77 -11.94 -8.61
N GLN A 109 -13.82 -12.39 -7.80
CA GLN A 109 -12.38 -12.13 -7.97
C GLN A 109 -11.80 -12.95 -9.13
N ILE A 110 -11.19 -12.26 -10.10
CA ILE A 110 -10.52 -12.82 -11.27
C ILE A 110 -9.04 -13.08 -10.97
N ASP A 111 -8.34 -12.09 -10.40
CA ASP A 111 -6.90 -12.20 -10.09
C ASP A 111 -6.48 -11.32 -8.91
N ARG A 112 -5.24 -11.47 -8.44
CA ARG A 112 -4.55 -10.66 -7.43
C ARG A 112 -3.36 -9.98 -8.08
N LEU A 113 -3.43 -8.66 -8.24
CA LEU A 113 -2.45 -7.90 -9.00
C LEU A 113 -1.25 -7.50 -8.15
N GLY A 114 -1.48 -7.09 -6.90
CA GLY A 114 -0.48 -6.62 -5.93
C GLY A 114 -0.99 -6.67 -4.48
N PRO A 115 -0.17 -6.29 -3.49
CA PRO A 115 -0.58 -6.16 -2.09
C PRO A 115 -1.83 -5.29 -1.95
N GLY A 116 -2.93 -5.85 -1.44
CA GLY A 116 -4.20 -5.13 -1.27
C GLY A 116 -4.95 -4.81 -2.57
N VAL A 117 -4.49 -5.29 -3.74
CA VAL A 117 -5.10 -5.00 -5.05
C VAL A 117 -5.57 -6.27 -5.73
N ASP A 118 -6.89 -6.37 -5.89
CA ASP A 118 -7.57 -7.48 -6.56
C ASP A 118 -8.20 -7.04 -7.88
N LEU A 119 -8.21 -7.94 -8.87
CA LEU A 119 -8.96 -7.79 -10.12
C LEU A 119 -10.31 -8.50 -9.97
N LEU A 120 -11.40 -7.78 -10.22
CA LEU A 120 -12.78 -8.25 -10.06
C LEU A 120 -13.54 -8.16 -11.39
N SER A 121 -14.55 -9.01 -11.59
CA SER A 121 -15.57 -8.86 -12.65
C SER A 121 -16.90 -8.44 -12.04
N TYR A 122 -17.61 -7.49 -12.66
CA TYR A 122 -18.92 -7.03 -12.21
C TYR A 122 -19.73 -6.37 -13.34
N GLU A 123 -21.06 -6.29 -13.15
CA GLU A 123 -22.01 -5.57 -14.01
C GLU A 123 -22.38 -4.21 -13.38
N ASP A 124 -22.76 -3.22 -14.20
CA ASP A 124 -22.83 -1.82 -13.81
C ASP A 124 -24.02 -1.45 -12.88
N GLU A 125 -23.79 -1.29 -11.58
CA GLU A 125 -24.74 -0.63 -10.65
C GLU A 125 -24.07 0.26 -9.58
N SER A 126 -24.50 1.52 -9.48
CA SER A 126 -23.79 2.60 -8.77
C SER A 126 -23.88 2.51 -7.24
N GLY A 127 -22.77 2.78 -6.54
CA GLY A 127 -22.74 2.96 -5.09
C GLY A 127 -21.64 3.93 -4.64
N THR A 128 -21.76 4.52 -3.45
CA THR A 128 -20.85 5.57 -2.91
C THR A 128 -20.01 5.08 -1.70
N PRO A 129 -18.67 5.36 -1.62
CA PRO A 129 -17.80 4.95 -0.49
C PRO A 129 -17.20 6.01 0.45
N GLU A 130 -16.49 5.52 1.50
CA GLU A 130 -15.58 6.21 2.45
C GLU A 130 -14.30 5.40 2.83
N ARG A 131 -13.12 6.06 2.71
CA ARG A 131 -11.76 5.88 3.30
C ARG A 131 -10.99 7.17 2.95
N ASP A 132 -9.86 7.51 3.59
CA ASP A 132 -9.12 8.76 3.26
C ASP A 132 -8.80 8.87 1.75
N GLU A 133 -8.29 7.79 1.15
CA GLU A 133 -8.10 7.69 -0.30
C GLU A 133 -9.41 7.85 -1.08
N ILE A 134 -10.48 7.17 -0.66
CA ILE A 134 -11.75 7.21 -1.39
C ILE A 134 -12.42 8.58 -1.28
N ASN A 135 -12.31 9.25 -0.14
CA ASN A 135 -12.83 10.60 0.07
C ASN A 135 -12.11 11.59 -0.87
N ILE A 136 -10.80 11.45 -1.02
CA ILE A 136 -10.02 12.22 -2.00
C ILE A 136 -10.51 11.90 -3.40
N LEU A 137 -10.52 10.63 -3.82
CA LEU A 137 -10.92 10.22 -5.17
C LEU A 137 -12.37 10.60 -5.52
N LYS A 138 -13.28 10.58 -4.56
CA LYS A 138 -14.68 10.99 -4.71
C LYS A 138 -14.84 12.51 -4.83
N ALA A 139 -14.02 13.26 -4.09
CA ALA A 139 -14.07 14.71 -4.10
C ALA A 139 -13.34 15.31 -5.30
N LEU A 140 -12.34 14.60 -5.85
CA LEU A 140 -11.59 15.03 -7.01
C LEU A 140 -12.52 15.24 -8.22
N PRO A 141 -12.45 16.39 -8.90
CA PRO A 141 -13.12 16.55 -10.17
C PRO A 141 -12.50 15.59 -11.20
N SER A 142 -13.31 15.15 -12.17
CA SER A 142 -12.84 14.27 -13.23
C SER A 142 -11.63 14.87 -13.95
N HIS A 143 -10.54 14.12 -14.04
CA HIS A 143 -9.29 14.57 -14.66
C HIS A 143 -8.76 13.50 -15.62
N PRO A 144 -8.30 13.87 -16.84
CA PRO A 144 -7.86 12.91 -17.87
C PRO A 144 -6.59 12.12 -17.53
N ASN A 145 -5.90 12.49 -16.44
CA ASN A 145 -4.67 11.85 -15.98
C ASN A 145 -4.80 11.25 -14.57
N ILE A 146 -6.02 11.05 -14.06
CA ILE A 146 -6.27 10.38 -12.77
C ILE A 146 -7.16 9.17 -13.05
N VAL A 147 -6.86 8.03 -12.44
CA VAL A 147 -7.78 6.88 -12.49
C VAL A 147 -9.02 7.21 -11.65
N PRO A 148 -10.22 7.26 -12.26
CA PRO A 148 -11.42 7.59 -11.52
C PRO A 148 -11.80 6.46 -10.56
N LEU A 149 -12.31 6.85 -9.39
CA LEU A 149 -13.09 5.96 -8.55
C LEU A 149 -14.32 5.51 -9.35
N ASP A 150 -14.53 4.19 -9.41
CA ASP A 150 -15.74 3.65 -10.02
C ASP A 150 -16.78 3.35 -8.93
N ARG A 151 -16.45 2.47 -7.97
CA ARG A 151 -17.44 1.92 -7.02
C ARG A 151 -16.87 1.62 -5.65
N VAL A 152 -17.80 1.40 -4.70
CA VAL A 152 -17.56 0.74 -3.42
C VAL A 152 -17.58 -0.77 -3.57
N VAL A 153 -16.85 -1.46 -2.70
CA VAL A 153 -17.13 -2.87 -2.38
C VAL A 153 -17.66 -2.95 -0.96
N LEU A 154 -18.78 -3.65 -0.81
CA LEU A 154 -19.49 -3.81 0.46
C LEU A 154 -19.55 -5.27 0.85
N GLU A 155 -19.58 -5.56 2.15
CA GLU A 155 -19.72 -6.90 2.67
C GLU A 155 -21.21 -7.30 2.80
N ASP A 156 -21.54 -8.54 2.49
CA ASP A 156 -22.91 -9.03 2.34
C ASP A 156 -23.77 -9.02 3.63
N VAL A 157 -23.17 -9.03 4.83
CA VAL A 157 -23.92 -9.21 6.09
C VAL A 157 -24.40 -7.87 6.65
N GLU A 158 -23.46 -6.95 6.87
CA GLU A 158 -23.74 -5.67 7.53
C GLU A 158 -23.53 -4.48 6.57
N SER A 159 -23.36 -4.74 5.27
CA SER A 159 -23.12 -3.70 4.25
C SER A 159 -21.87 -2.86 4.51
N ARG A 160 -20.84 -3.47 5.11
CA ARG A 160 -19.60 -2.75 5.49
C ARG A 160 -18.79 -2.38 4.26
N VAL A 161 -18.31 -1.13 4.16
CA VAL A 161 -17.34 -0.76 3.12
C VAL A 161 -16.04 -1.52 3.39
N ILE A 162 -15.71 -2.46 2.51
CA ILE A 162 -14.50 -3.30 2.62
C ILE A 162 -13.47 -2.99 1.53
N GLY A 163 -13.83 -2.16 0.55
CA GLY A 163 -12.93 -1.72 -0.50
C GLY A 163 -13.59 -0.78 -1.50
N PHE A 164 -12.90 -0.52 -2.60
CA PHE A 164 -13.41 0.21 -3.74
C PHE A 164 -12.86 -0.40 -5.03
N ALA A 165 -13.49 -0.08 -6.15
CA ALA A 165 -13.08 -0.51 -7.47
C ALA A 165 -12.78 0.70 -8.35
N THR A 166 -11.85 0.50 -9.27
CA THR A 166 -11.52 1.44 -10.36
C THR A 166 -11.52 0.68 -11.68
N LYS A 167 -11.55 1.42 -12.79
CA LYS A 167 -11.39 0.81 -14.12
C LYS A 167 -10.01 0.16 -14.22
N TYR A 168 -9.97 -1.10 -14.64
CA TYR A 168 -8.71 -1.77 -14.98
C TYR A 168 -8.08 -1.15 -16.23
N ILE A 169 -6.81 -0.75 -16.13
CA ILE A 169 -6.04 -0.16 -17.23
C ILE A 169 -5.05 -1.21 -17.75
N PRO A 170 -5.26 -1.80 -18.94
CA PRO A 170 -4.48 -2.95 -19.39
C PRO A 170 -3.05 -2.61 -19.80
N GLY A 171 -2.71 -1.34 -20.02
CA GLY A 171 -1.35 -0.93 -20.35
C GLY A 171 -0.36 -1.04 -19.19
N GLY A 172 -0.81 -1.35 -17.97
CA GLY A 172 0.08 -1.56 -16.83
C GLY A 172 0.84 -0.29 -16.41
N THR A 173 1.78 -0.44 -15.47
CA THR A 173 2.50 0.70 -14.88
C THR A 173 3.81 0.96 -15.61
N LEU A 174 4.38 2.16 -15.46
CA LEU A 174 5.70 2.50 -16.01
C LEU A 174 6.85 1.71 -15.36
N ALA A 175 6.62 1.17 -14.17
CA ALA A 175 7.53 0.26 -13.47
C ALA A 175 7.44 -1.21 -13.95
N ASP A 176 6.43 -1.57 -14.75
CA ASP A 176 6.30 -2.92 -15.28
C ASP A 176 7.45 -3.22 -16.25
N PRO A 177 8.24 -4.30 -16.03
CA PRO A 177 9.33 -4.67 -16.94
C PRO A 177 8.87 -4.92 -18.37
N THR A 178 7.63 -5.35 -18.58
CA THR A 178 7.06 -5.55 -19.93
C THR A 178 6.90 -4.24 -20.69
N ASN A 179 6.80 -3.12 -19.98
CA ASN A 179 6.67 -1.79 -20.56
C ASN A 179 8.01 -1.13 -20.87
N LEU A 180 9.16 -1.72 -20.53
CA LEU A 180 10.49 -1.12 -20.81
C LEU A 180 10.73 -0.85 -22.30
N ASN A 181 10.13 -1.64 -23.18
CA ASN A 181 10.20 -1.46 -24.63
C ASN A 181 9.22 -0.41 -25.17
N VAL A 182 8.32 0.12 -24.33
CA VAL A 182 7.46 1.24 -24.69
C VAL A 182 8.27 2.52 -24.53
N PRO A 183 8.47 3.31 -25.60
CA PRO A 183 9.21 4.56 -25.53
C PRO A 183 8.56 5.50 -24.51
N PHE A 184 9.35 6.00 -23.56
CA PHE A 184 8.84 7.03 -22.65
C PHE A 184 8.68 8.34 -23.43
N ARG A 185 7.49 8.92 -23.32
CA ARG A 185 7.11 10.09 -24.10
C ARG A 185 7.34 11.36 -23.29
N PHE A 186 7.96 12.38 -23.89
CA PHE A 186 8.09 13.70 -23.25
C PHE A 186 6.74 14.30 -22.87
N GLU A 187 5.70 14.00 -23.66
CA GLU A 187 4.33 14.40 -23.33
C GLU A 187 3.86 13.85 -21.98
N TRP A 188 4.29 12.64 -21.59
CA TRP A 188 3.92 12.05 -20.30
C TRP A 188 4.54 12.81 -19.12
N LEU A 189 5.78 13.28 -19.25
CA LEU A 189 6.38 14.19 -18.26
C LEU A 189 5.56 15.48 -18.14
N GLN A 190 5.14 16.07 -19.26
CA GLN A 190 4.30 17.28 -19.25
C GLN A 190 2.91 17.04 -18.66
N GLN A 191 2.33 15.85 -18.88
CA GLN A 191 1.05 15.46 -18.26
C GLN A 191 1.21 15.32 -16.75
N LEU A 192 2.30 14.69 -16.28
CA LEU A 192 2.57 14.50 -14.85
C LEU A 192 2.78 15.84 -14.14
N THR A 193 3.63 16.72 -14.68
CA THR A 193 3.87 18.03 -14.05
C THR A 193 2.60 18.88 -14.00
N ARG A 194 1.77 18.86 -15.06
CA ARG A 194 0.48 19.57 -15.07
C ARG A 194 -0.50 18.99 -14.05
N LEU A 195 -0.54 17.66 -13.90
CA LEU A 195 -1.35 17.02 -12.89
C LEU A 195 -0.89 17.37 -11.47
N VAL A 196 0.42 17.43 -11.23
CA VAL A 196 0.97 17.82 -9.93
C VAL A 196 0.71 19.30 -9.61
N ASP A 197 0.75 20.18 -10.63
CA ASP A 197 0.33 21.57 -10.51
C ASP A 197 -1.18 21.70 -10.26
N PHE A 198 -2.00 20.82 -10.84
CA PHE A 198 -3.43 20.77 -10.57
C PHE A 198 -3.73 20.30 -9.13
N LEU A 199 -3.08 19.25 -8.66
CA LEU A 199 -3.32 18.71 -7.32
C LEU A 199 -2.82 19.66 -6.21
N ASN A 200 -1.55 20.08 -6.28
CA ASN A 200 -0.90 20.76 -5.16
C ASN A 200 -1.36 22.21 -4.98
N PRO A 201 -1.00 23.16 -5.86
CA PRO A 201 -1.36 24.55 -5.66
C PRO A 201 -2.82 24.88 -5.99
N GLU A 202 -3.55 24.13 -6.84
CA GLU A 202 -4.95 24.45 -7.15
C GLU A 202 -5.95 23.80 -6.17
N LEU A 203 -5.82 22.50 -5.91
CA LEU A 203 -6.74 21.75 -5.03
C LEU A 203 -6.24 21.59 -3.60
N GLY A 204 -4.98 21.92 -3.32
CA GLY A 204 -4.40 21.73 -1.99
C GLY A 204 -4.31 20.26 -1.61
N ILE A 205 -4.02 19.38 -2.58
CA ILE A 205 -3.84 17.93 -2.39
C ILE A 205 -2.42 17.56 -2.77
N MET A 206 -1.73 16.88 -1.86
CA MET A 206 -0.40 16.30 -2.12
C MET A 206 -0.55 14.79 -2.19
N HIS A 207 -0.04 14.17 -3.26
CA HIS A 207 -0.14 12.72 -3.48
C HIS A 207 0.81 11.94 -2.55
N GLN A 208 2.00 12.47 -2.27
CA GLN A 208 3.05 11.91 -1.42
C GLN A 208 3.71 10.60 -1.91
N ASP A 209 3.17 9.96 -2.95
CA ASP A 209 3.76 8.74 -3.54
C ASP A 209 3.83 8.78 -5.08
N ILE A 210 4.29 9.91 -5.65
CA ILE A 210 4.57 9.99 -7.09
C ILE A 210 5.78 9.10 -7.41
N ALA A 211 5.53 8.00 -8.12
CA ALA A 211 6.53 6.99 -8.48
C ALA A 211 6.13 6.26 -9.79
N PRO A 212 7.07 5.62 -10.51
CA PRO A 212 6.76 4.90 -11.75
C PRO A 212 5.73 3.77 -11.57
N ARG A 213 5.70 3.15 -10.38
CA ARG A 213 4.72 2.12 -10.00
C ARG A 213 3.28 2.65 -9.91
N ASN A 214 3.11 3.95 -9.72
CA ASN A 214 1.80 4.61 -9.56
C ASN A 214 1.35 5.35 -10.84
N LEU A 215 2.07 5.17 -11.95
CA LEU A 215 1.75 5.75 -13.25
C LEU A 215 1.40 4.65 -14.24
N LEU A 216 0.13 4.58 -14.65
CA LEU A 216 -0.39 3.66 -15.64
C LEU A 216 -0.29 4.26 -17.05
N ILE A 217 -0.13 3.41 -18.06
CA ILE A 217 -0.29 3.78 -19.46
C ILE A 217 -1.70 3.37 -19.91
N ASP A 218 -2.52 4.33 -20.31
CA ASP A 218 -3.80 4.03 -20.95
C ASP A 218 -3.58 3.70 -22.44
N PRO A 219 -3.78 2.45 -22.88
CA PRO A 219 -3.53 2.08 -24.28
C PRO A 219 -4.55 2.69 -25.24
N ASP A 220 -5.74 3.10 -24.77
CA ASP A 220 -6.77 3.68 -25.62
C ASP A 220 -6.42 5.13 -25.99
N THR A 221 -5.84 5.88 -25.06
CA THR A 221 -5.54 7.31 -25.23
C THR A 221 -4.05 7.62 -25.34
N ASN A 222 -3.19 6.66 -25.06
CA ASN A 222 -1.73 6.79 -24.96
C ASN A 222 -1.28 7.89 -23.98
N LYS A 223 -2.06 8.07 -22.90
CA LYS A 223 -1.81 9.03 -21.81
C LYS A 223 -1.40 8.30 -20.54
N ILE A 224 -0.75 9.02 -19.63
CA ILE A 224 -0.53 8.51 -18.29
C ILE A 224 -1.74 8.75 -17.40
N LEU A 225 -1.99 7.81 -16.48
CA LEU A 225 -2.97 7.93 -15.41
C LEU A 225 -2.26 7.71 -14.06
N LEU A 226 -2.42 8.65 -13.14
CA LEU A 226 -2.00 8.52 -11.75
C LEU A 226 -3.07 7.77 -10.95
N PHE A 227 -2.64 6.84 -10.10
CA PHE A 227 -3.50 6.12 -9.15
C PHE A 227 -2.75 5.92 -7.82
N ASP A 228 -3.39 5.27 -6.86
CA ASP A 228 -2.84 4.97 -5.52
C ASP A 228 -2.68 6.22 -4.64
N PHE A 229 -3.82 6.82 -4.29
CA PHE A 229 -3.91 8.01 -3.45
C PHE A 229 -3.90 7.66 -1.95
N ASN A 230 -3.38 6.48 -1.57
CA ASN A 230 -3.34 6.01 -0.17
C ASN A 230 -2.59 6.95 0.78
N TRP A 231 -1.55 7.61 0.27
CA TRP A 231 -0.75 8.58 1.00
C TRP A 231 -1.20 10.03 0.76
N ALA A 232 -2.21 10.23 -0.06
CA ALA A 232 -2.61 11.58 -0.44
C ALA A 232 -3.24 12.31 0.75
N VAL A 233 -2.95 13.61 0.86
CA VAL A 233 -3.44 14.45 1.95
C VAL A 233 -3.85 15.82 1.45
N SER A 234 -4.81 16.45 2.13
CA SER A 234 -5.21 17.84 1.89
C SER A 234 -4.92 18.79 3.06
N ARG A 235 -4.39 18.23 4.17
CA ARG A 235 -4.09 18.95 5.41
C ARG A 235 -2.59 19.00 5.63
N LYS A 236 -2.10 20.14 6.11
CA LYS A 236 -0.66 20.35 6.33
C LYS A 236 -0.14 19.43 7.44
N GLU A 237 -0.96 19.15 8.43
CA GLU A 237 -0.64 18.33 9.61
C GLU A 237 -0.44 16.86 9.26
N LEU A 238 -0.92 16.41 8.10
CA LEU A 238 -0.79 15.04 7.60
C LEU A 238 0.33 14.92 6.55
N LEU A 239 1.01 16.01 6.22
CA LEU A 239 2.20 15.97 5.36
C LEU A 239 3.31 15.26 6.11
N LEU A 240 3.84 14.21 5.49
CA LEU A 240 5.04 13.55 5.95
C LEU A 240 6.26 14.36 5.52
N ASP A 241 7.26 14.42 6.40
CA ASP A 241 8.50 15.14 6.11
C ASP A 241 9.15 14.60 4.82
N SER A 242 9.56 15.50 3.93
CA SER A 242 10.23 15.19 2.64
C SER A 242 9.41 14.36 1.64
N ARG A 243 8.07 14.28 1.78
CA ARG A 243 7.16 13.62 0.83
C ARG A 243 6.48 14.60 -0.14
N ASP A 244 7.21 15.60 -0.62
CA ASP A 244 6.65 16.56 -1.58
C ASP A 244 6.60 15.98 -3.01
N ASP A 245 5.48 16.22 -3.70
CA ASP A 245 5.28 15.68 -5.05
C ASP A 245 6.29 16.22 -6.08
N GLY A 246 6.89 17.40 -5.83
CA GLY A 246 7.92 17.97 -6.69
C GLY A 246 9.19 17.11 -6.70
N THR A 247 9.68 16.78 -5.51
CA THR A 247 10.75 15.81 -5.30
C THR A 247 10.37 14.44 -5.86
N GLY A 248 9.13 13.99 -5.63
CA GLY A 248 8.61 12.75 -6.21
C GLY A 248 8.70 12.67 -7.73
N VAL A 249 8.34 13.75 -8.45
CA VAL A 249 8.48 13.83 -9.92
C VAL A 249 9.95 13.73 -10.36
N VAL A 250 10.87 14.37 -9.63
CA VAL A 250 12.32 14.33 -9.95
C VAL A 250 12.86 12.91 -9.85
N PHE A 251 12.60 12.21 -8.73
CA PHE A 251 13.03 10.82 -8.55
C PHE A 251 12.34 9.89 -9.56
N THR A 252 11.04 10.10 -9.82
CA THR A 252 10.27 9.33 -10.81
C THR A 252 10.88 9.42 -12.20
N LEU A 253 11.20 10.64 -12.66
CA LEU A 253 11.77 10.82 -13.99
C LEU A 253 13.18 10.21 -14.10
N TYR A 254 14.00 10.35 -13.04
CA TYR A 254 15.31 9.71 -12.98
C TYR A 254 15.17 8.19 -13.12
N GLU A 255 14.35 7.55 -12.27
CA GLU A 255 14.14 6.10 -12.28
C GLU A 255 13.65 5.60 -13.64
N ILE A 256 12.73 6.32 -14.30
CA ILE A 256 12.21 5.94 -15.62
C ILE A 256 13.30 5.98 -16.70
N ILE A 257 14.14 7.01 -16.70
CA ILE A 257 15.15 7.21 -17.75
C ILE A 257 16.36 6.29 -17.53
N THR A 258 16.80 6.15 -16.28
CA THR A 258 18.02 5.41 -15.93
C THR A 258 17.78 3.96 -15.54
N ASN A 259 16.52 3.59 -15.25
CA ASN A 259 16.17 2.31 -14.66
C ASN A 259 16.96 2.00 -13.36
N ASP A 260 17.45 3.04 -12.69
CA ASP A 260 18.18 2.96 -11.43
C ASP A 260 17.22 3.17 -10.25
N THR A 261 16.98 2.10 -9.52
CA THR A 261 16.10 2.08 -8.34
C THR A 261 16.86 2.28 -7.02
N HIS A 262 18.14 2.66 -7.04
CA HIS A 262 18.92 2.80 -5.81
C HIS A 262 18.25 3.73 -4.79
N PHE A 263 17.71 4.86 -5.26
CA PHE A 263 17.07 5.86 -4.41
C PHE A 263 15.75 5.38 -3.81
N THR A 264 15.08 4.37 -4.38
CA THR A 264 13.83 3.83 -3.81
C THR A 264 14.06 3.13 -2.47
N SER A 265 15.30 2.70 -2.20
CA SER A 265 15.69 2.07 -0.94
C SER A 265 16.01 3.08 0.17
N ILE A 266 16.20 4.35 -0.18
CA ILE A 266 16.50 5.41 0.77
C ILE A 266 15.19 5.88 1.40
N PRO A 267 15.11 5.96 2.74
CA PRO A 267 13.92 6.48 3.40
C PRO A 267 13.56 7.89 2.92
N HIS A 268 12.27 8.16 2.75
CA HIS A 268 11.79 9.43 2.17
C HIS A 268 12.27 10.67 2.94
N TRP A 269 12.40 10.62 4.27
CA TRP A 269 12.93 11.73 5.06
C TRP A 269 14.40 12.07 4.77
N ASP A 270 15.17 11.11 4.23
CA ASP A 270 16.58 11.28 3.82
C ASP A 270 16.71 11.59 2.31
N GLN A 271 15.61 11.60 1.57
CA GLN A 271 15.63 11.94 0.14
C GLN A 271 15.66 13.45 -0.04
N HIS A 272 16.63 13.92 -0.83
CA HIS A 272 16.76 15.32 -1.18
C HIS A 272 16.84 15.48 -2.69
N ILE A 273 16.11 16.46 -3.24
CA ILE A 273 16.05 16.73 -4.68
C ILE A 273 17.44 16.88 -5.34
N ASN A 274 18.40 17.42 -4.58
CA ASN A 274 19.79 17.61 -5.01
C ASN A 274 20.53 16.30 -5.30
N MET A 275 20.12 15.18 -4.69
CA MET A 275 20.73 13.87 -4.93
C MET A 275 20.62 13.46 -6.40
N VAL A 276 19.53 13.86 -7.05
CA VAL A 276 19.27 13.58 -8.47
C VAL A 276 19.67 14.75 -9.37
N GLN A 277 19.32 15.99 -8.97
CA GLN A 277 19.58 17.17 -9.81
C GLN A 277 21.08 17.49 -9.96
N SER A 278 21.93 17.13 -8.97
CA SER A 278 23.38 17.35 -9.04
C SER A 278 24.12 16.35 -9.95
N ILE A 279 23.47 15.26 -10.37
CA ILE A 279 24.07 14.26 -11.26
C ILE A 279 24.24 14.88 -12.64
N SER A 280 25.48 15.06 -13.10
CA SER A 280 25.79 15.77 -14.35
C SER A 280 25.17 15.12 -15.58
N GLU A 281 25.20 13.79 -15.67
CA GLU A 281 24.70 13.03 -16.83
C GLU A 281 23.81 11.88 -16.35
N TRP A 282 22.65 11.70 -17.00
CA TRP A 282 21.78 10.56 -16.72
C TRP A 282 22.00 9.50 -17.81
N THR A 283 22.48 8.32 -17.41
CA THR A 283 22.62 7.18 -18.31
C THR A 283 21.24 6.74 -18.77
N CYS A 284 20.94 6.88 -20.07
CA CYS A 284 19.65 6.48 -20.63
C CYS A 284 19.60 4.96 -20.84
N ASN A 285 18.77 4.27 -20.07
CA ASN A 285 18.59 2.81 -20.14
C ASN A 285 17.20 2.41 -20.66
N ARG A 286 16.50 3.33 -21.32
CA ARG A 286 15.17 3.15 -21.92
C ARG A 286 15.06 3.89 -23.25
N GLU A 287 14.19 3.44 -24.14
CA GLU A 287 13.82 4.18 -25.35
C GLU A 287 13.00 5.43 -24.99
N LEU A 288 13.35 6.58 -25.58
CA LEU A 288 12.67 7.86 -25.39
C LEU A 288 12.23 8.43 -26.73
N ASP A 289 11.12 9.16 -26.77
CA ASP A 289 10.70 9.91 -27.97
C ASP A 289 11.48 11.21 -28.18
N SER A 290 12.39 11.56 -27.26
CA SER A 290 13.19 12.77 -27.28
C SER A 290 14.43 12.64 -26.38
N ASP A 291 15.38 13.56 -26.56
CA ASP A 291 16.64 13.55 -25.82
C ASP A 291 16.44 13.76 -24.30
N VAL A 292 17.26 13.06 -23.51
CA VAL A 292 17.31 13.21 -22.04
C VAL A 292 17.49 14.68 -21.63
N SER A 293 18.29 15.45 -22.38
CA SER A 293 18.53 16.87 -22.11
C SER A 293 17.25 17.70 -22.17
N LYS A 294 16.32 17.39 -23.07
CA LYS A 294 15.03 18.08 -23.19
C LYS A 294 14.18 17.85 -21.94
N SER A 295 14.06 16.59 -21.51
CA SER A 295 13.35 16.21 -20.28
C SER A 295 13.96 16.85 -19.04
N ARG A 296 15.30 16.85 -18.94
CA ARG A 296 16.03 17.45 -17.81
C ARG A 296 15.87 18.97 -17.75
N THR A 297 15.99 19.67 -18.87
CA THR A 297 15.79 21.12 -18.93
C THR A 297 14.37 21.49 -18.50
N PHE A 298 13.36 20.82 -19.07
CA PHE A 298 11.97 21.04 -18.70
C PHE A 298 11.71 20.79 -17.20
N LEU A 299 12.23 19.68 -16.66
CA LEU A 299 12.08 19.36 -15.24
C LEU A 299 12.72 20.42 -14.35
N ASN A 300 13.94 20.86 -14.66
CA ASN A 300 14.64 21.88 -13.88
C ASN A 300 13.91 23.24 -13.92
N GLU A 301 13.40 23.65 -15.09
CA GLU A 301 12.59 24.86 -15.23
C GLU A 301 11.25 24.76 -14.47
N TRP A 302 10.63 23.58 -14.45
CA TRP A 302 9.43 23.34 -13.66
C TRP A 302 9.73 23.41 -12.16
N VAL A 303 10.75 22.69 -11.67
CA VAL A 303 11.18 22.73 -10.26
C VAL A 303 11.54 24.16 -9.81
N ALA A 304 12.26 24.92 -10.63
CA ALA A 304 12.64 26.30 -10.28
C ALA A 304 11.43 27.23 -10.06
N ARG A 305 10.30 26.98 -10.74
CA ARG A 305 9.06 27.76 -10.58
C ARG A 305 8.27 27.41 -9.31
N ARG A 306 8.62 26.31 -8.65
CA ARG A 306 7.95 25.78 -7.45
C ARG A 306 8.47 26.38 -6.13
N ASN A 307 9.32 27.40 -6.20
CA ASN A 307 9.77 28.10 -4.99
C ASN A 307 8.58 28.76 -4.28
N GLY A 308 8.34 28.41 -3.02
CA GLY A 308 7.16 28.86 -2.25
C GLY A 308 5.89 28.03 -2.45
N ASP A 309 5.94 26.89 -3.14
CA ASP A 309 4.75 26.07 -3.42
C ASP A 309 4.08 25.51 -2.15
N MET A 310 4.81 25.34 -1.05
CA MET A 310 4.18 24.99 0.23
C MET A 310 3.18 26.04 0.70
N GLU A 311 3.47 27.34 0.52
CA GLU A 311 2.51 28.40 0.83
C GLU A 311 1.31 28.36 -0.11
N ARG A 312 1.53 28.07 -1.40
CA ARG A 312 0.45 27.92 -2.39
C ARG A 312 -0.45 26.72 -2.10
N TYR A 313 0.15 25.58 -1.74
CA TYR A 313 -0.58 24.39 -1.29
C TYR A 313 -1.43 24.68 -0.05
N ILE A 314 -0.86 25.37 0.94
CA ILE A 314 -1.59 25.75 2.17
C ILE A 314 -2.77 26.68 1.86
N ASN A 315 -2.59 27.58 0.90
CA ASN A 315 -3.58 28.60 0.53
C ASN A 315 -4.28 28.29 -0.81
N ALA A 316 -4.38 27.02 -1.19
CA ALA A 316 -4.91 26.61 -2.48
C ALA A 316 -6.36 27.15 -2.69
N PRO A 317 -6.65 27.80 -3.83
CA PRO A 317 -7.89 28.55 -4.02
C PRO A 317 -9.12 27.65 -4.11
N ASN A 318 -8.96 26.44 -4.65
CA ASN A 318 -10.04 25.47 -4.84
C ASN A 318 -9.88 24.29 -3.88
N ARG A 319 -9.37 24.56 -2.67
CA ARG A 319 -9.12 23.53 -1.67
C ARG A 319 -10.38 22.70 -1.41
N LEU A 320 -10.26 21.40 -1.62
CA LEU A 320 -11.34 20.47 -1.30
C LEU A 320 -11.43 20.32 0.22
N THR A 321 -12.65 20.43 0.74
CA THR A 321 -12.95 20.20 2.16
C THR A 321 -13.98 19.09 2.25
N TRP A 322 -13.76 18.18 3.20
CA TRP A 322 -14.70 17.11 3.52
C TRP A 322 -14.86 17.04 5.05
N PRO A 323 -16.04 16.61 5.53
CA PRO A 323 -16.25 16.41 6.95
C PRO A 323 -15.21 15.44 7.51
N ASP A 324 -14.82 15.65 8.77
CA ASP A 324 -13.99 14.67 9.48
C ASP A 324 -14.70 13.32 9.49
N LEU A 325 -13.93 12.25 9.26
CA LEU A 325 -14.48 10.90 9.29
C LEU A 325 -15.08 10.62 10.68
N PRO A 326 -16.32 10.09 10.76
CA PRO A 326 -16.85 9.65 12.02
C PRO A 326 -15.96 8.52 12.56
N THR A 327 -15.59 8.60 13.84
CA THR A 327 -14.90 7.47 14.47
C THR A 327 -15.84 6.27 14.46
N PRO A 328 -15.44 5.11 13.89
CA PRO A 328 -16.19 3.86 14.01
C PRO A 328 -16.71 3.66 15.44
N PRO A 329 -18.01 3.36 15.67
CA PRO A 329 -18.52 3.12 17.01
C PRO A 329 -17.69 2.06 17.75
N ASP A 330 -17.23 1.04 17.03
CA ASP A 330 -16.29 0.06 17.56
C ASP A 330 -15.01 0.68 18.10
N HIS A 331 -14.43 1.66 17.40
CA HIS A 331 -13.21 2.35 17.83
C HIS A 331 -13.41 3.14 19.13
N SER A 332 -14.63 3.46 19.53
CA SER A 332 -14.91 4.09 20.82
C SER A 332 -14.74 3.16 22.03
N VAL A 333 -14.72 1.83 21.82
CA VAL A 333 -14.54 0.85 22.91
C VAL A 333 -13.11 0.91 23.46
N PRO A 334 -12.92 1.25 24.75
CA PRO A 334 -11.58 1.32 25.35
C PRO A 334 -11.03 -0.09 25.61
N PHE A 335 -9.72 -0.25 25.41
CA PHE A 335 -9.00 -1.49 25.67
C PHE A 335 -7.63 -1.21 26.28
N GLN A 336 -7.12 -2.15 27.06
CA GLN A 336 -5.78 -2.07 27.64
C GLN A 336 -4.74 -2.48 26.61
N LEU A 337 -3.87 -1.54 26.22
CA LEU A 337 -2.75 -1.83 25.30
C LEU A 337 -1.56 -2.45 26.05
N GLY A 338 -1.38 -2.09 27.32
CA GLY A 338 -0.30 -2.56 28.18
C GLY A 338 -0.35 -1.88 29.54
N ASN A 339 0.79 -1.79 30.20
CA ASN A 339 0.95 -1.03 31.44
C ASN A 339 1.90 0.15 31.22
N THR A 340 1.70 1.24 31.95
CA THR A 340 2.65 2.35 32.03
C THR A 340 3.92 1.91 32.76
N ARG A 341 4.96 2.75 32.75
CA ARG A 341 6.20 2.50 33.51
C ARG A 341 5.97 2.31 35.01
N ASP A 342 4.89 2.90 35.53
CA ASP A 342 4.51 2.83 36.95
C ASP A 342 3.60 1.62 37.26
N GLY A 343 3.30 0.78 36.26
CA GLY A 343 2.51 -0.44 36.41
C GLY A 343 1.00 -0.28 36.20
N GLU A 344 0.53 0.95 35.97
CA GLU A 344 -0.90 1.23 35.76
C GLU A 344 -1.40 0.80 34.38
N PRO A 345 -2.64 0.33 34.22
CA PRO A 345 -3.21 -0.02 32.93
C PRO A 345 -3.21 1.16 31.95
N TYR A 346 -2.56 1.00 30.80
CA TYR A 346 -2.61 1.97 29.71
C TYR A 346 -3.80 1.68 28.79
N MET A 347 -4.85 2.49 28.95
CA MET A 347 -6.10 2.39 28.19
C MET A 347 -6.05 3.22 26.91
N ARG A 348 -6.54 2.66 25.80
CA ARG A 348 -6.61 3.31 24.48
C ARG A 348 -7.92 2.98 23.78
N THR A 349 -8.37 3.86 22.90
CA THR A 349 -9.45 3.65 21.92
C THR A 349 -8.87 3.65 20.50
N GLY A 350 -9.61 3.13 19.52
CA GLY A 350 -9.15 3.05 18.12
C GLY A 350 -8.66 1.67 17.68
N VAL A 351 -7.69 1.67 16.75
CA VAL A 351 -7.18 0.45 16.11
C VAL A 351 -6.59 -0.52 17.14
N ARG A 352 -6.89 -1.81 16.97
CA ARG A 352 -6.40 -2.92 17.81
C ARG A 352 -6.35 -4.23 17.02
N SER A 353 -5.77 -5.27 17.62
CA SER A 353 -5.79 -6.61 17.06
C SER A 353 -7.14 -7.30 17.25
N ARG A 354 -7.40 -8.32 16.42
CA ARG A 354 -8.60 -9.14 16.44
C ARG A 354 -8.73 -9.90 17.75
N ARG A 355 -7.64 -10.43 18.32
CA ARG A 355 -7.69 -11.05 19.66
C ARG A 355 -8.22 -10.09 20.73
N THR A 356 -7.87 -8.80 20.65
CA THR A 356 -8.34 -7.79 21.60
C THR A 356 -9.81 -7.49 21.38
N ALA A 357 -10.25 -7.30 20.14
CA ALA A 357 -11.66 -7.12 19.80
C ALA A 357 -12.52 -8.31 20.23
N MET A 358 -12.06 -9.54 20.00
CA MET A 358 -12.74 -10.77 20.46
C MET A 358 -12.87 -10.85 21.99
N LYS A 359 -11.82 -10.47 22.73
CA LYS A 359 -11.87 -10.40 24.22
C LYS A 359 -12.92 -9.40 24.71
N LEU A 360 -13.17 -8.34 23.95
CA LEU A 360 -14.18 -7.32 24.23
C LEU A 360 -15.59 -7.71 23.75
N GLY A 361 -15.74 -8.90 23.15
CA GLY A 361 -17.02 -9.38 22.60
C GLY A 361 -17.43 -8.69 21.30
N GLN A 362 -16.52 -8.00 20.61
CA GLN A 362 -16.82 -7.34 19.33
C GLN A 362 -16.92 -8.36 18.19
N CYS A 363 -17.86 -8.14 17.27
CA CYS A 363 -18.03 -8.97 16.08
C CYS A 363 -16.81 -8.82 15.15
N CYS A 364 -16.12 -9.93 14.86
CA CYS A 364 -14.92 -9.92 14.04
C CYS A 364 -15.17 -10.66 12.72
N SER A 365 -15.18 -9.93 11.60
CA SER A 365 -15.25 -10.57 10.29
C SER A 365 -13.99 -11.34 9.94
N ARG A 366 -14.21 -12.48 9.29
CA ARG A 366 -13.16 -13.28 8.66
C ARG A 366 -13.12 -12.94 7.18
N TRP A 367 -12.07 -12.23 6.81
CA TRP A 367 -11.78 -11.77 5.45
C TRP A 367 -10.56 -12.52 4.87
N GLU A 368 -10.02 -13.47 5.64
CA GLU A 368 -8.99 -14.38 5.18
C GLU A 368 -9.47 -15.16 3.95
N ARG A 369 -8.56 -15.39 3.02
CA ARG A 369 -8.84 -16.06 1.75
C ARG A 369 -7.87 -17.21 1.48
N PRO A 370 -8.27 -18.23 0.70
CA PRO A 370 -7.35 -19.30 0.31
C PRO A 370 -6.14 -18.74 -0.47
N PRO A 371 -4.97 -19.41 -0.38
CA PRO A 371 -3.79 -19.03 -1.13
C PRO A 371 -4.03 -19.16 -2.65
N ARG A 372 -3.44 -18.26 -3.44
CA ARG A 372 -3.63 -18.21 -4.90
C ARG A 372 -3.23 -19.51 -5.59
N SER A 373 -2.23 -20.22 -5.08
CA SER A 373 -1.79 -21.52 -5.61
C SER A 373 -2.90 -22.58 -5.61
N ARG A 374 -3.92 -22.44 -4.76
CA ARG A 374 -5.10 -23.32 -4.76
C ARG A 374 -6.12 -22.91 -5.82
N LEU A 375 -6.30 -21.61 -6.09
CA LEU A 375 -7.18 -21.11 -7.15
C LEU A 375 -6.73 -21.58 -8.55
N LEU A 376 -5.41 -21.55 -8.81
CA LEU A 376 -4.83 -22.01 -10.07
C LEU A 376 -5.00 -23.52 -10.30
N LYS A 377 -5.10 -24.32 -9.23
CA LYS A 377 -5.35 -25.77 -9.32
C LYS A 377 -6.80 -26.07 -9.68
N THR A 378 -7.75 -25.31 -9.15
CA THR A 378 -9.17 -25.48 -9.46
C THR A 378 -9.46 -25.13 -10.93
N ALA A 379 -8.94 -24.00 -11.43
CA ALA A 379 -9.12 -23.58 -12.82
C ALA A 379 -8.53 -24.58 -13.84
N LYS A 380 -7.40 -25.23 -13.51
CA LYS A 380 -6.82 -26.29 -14.37
C LYS A 380 -7.62 -27.58 -14.37
N ASN A 381 -8.34 -27.89 -13.30
CA ASN A 381 -9.19 -29.08 -13.24
C ASN A 381 -10.53 -28.87 -13.96
N GLU A 382 -11.04 -27.64 -14.01
CA GLU A 382 -12.27 -27.30 -14.75
C GLU A 382 -12.06 -27.22 -16.27
N LEU A 383 -10.84 -26.98 -16.75
CA LEU A 383 -10.47 -27.01 -18.18
C LEU A 383 -10.18 -28.43 -18.73
N CYS A 384 -10.28 -29.46 -17.88
CA CYS A 384 -10.02 -30.86 -18.23
C CYS A 384 -11.28 -31.76 -18.15
N ILE A 385 -12.49 -31.18 -18.18
CA ILE A 385 -13.77 -31.92 -18.22
C ILE A 385 -14.46 -31.67 -19.56
#